data_AF-A0A2G5XHF6-F1
#
_entry.id   AF-A0A2G5XHF6-F1
#
_cell.length_a   1.000
_cell.length_b   1.000
_cell.length_c   1.000
_cell.angle_alpha   90.00
_cell.angle_beta   90.00
_cell.angle_gamma   90.00
#
_symmetry.space_group_name_H-M   'P 1'
#
loop_
_entity.id
_entity.type
_entity.pdbx_description
1 polymer ?
#
loop_
_entity_poly.entity_id
_entity_poly.type
_entity_poly.pdbx_seq_one_letter_code
_entity_poly.pdbx_strand_id
1 'polypeptide(L)'
;MQKVTRLTDKDRPKVLIIDDSAYDRNRSKKVELLARCFDHASLKMRFYKGFRMLTLGWSDGHTFLPIDFPCSVRKSLKLIAFLKISKNALAAINVERIRFSQPLNRLPDMIRRALANEVEASYVLMDSWFTLPPLVKAIVKQGLDVIGMVKKTKQRYLVNGKPVSLKQLYQLAQPVESKKGILRSIDTVMKNGTPVKIVFIQNRNKRSE
;
A
#
# COMPACT_ATOMS: atom_id res chain seq x y z
N MET A 1 -11.15 3.11 -22.88
CA MET A 1 -11.60 3.86 -21.69
C MET A 1 -11.68 5.34 -22.06
N GLN A 2 -12.79 6.02 -21.80
CA GLN A 2 -12.80 7.49 -21.86
C GLN A 2 -11.87 8.03 -20.77
N LYS A 3 -11.11 9.10 -21.09
CA LYS A 3 -10.09 9.64 -20.18
C LYS A 3 -10.77 10.20 -18.93
N VAL A 4 -10.43 9.66 -17.75
CA VAL A 4 -10.97 10.11 -16.45
C VAL A 4 -10.67 11.60 -16.23
N THR A 5 -9.57 12.09 -16.78
CA THR A 5 -9.14 13.49 -16.68
C THR A 5 -10.03 14.49 -17.41
N ARG A 6 -10.88 14.05 -18.34
CA ARG A 6 -11.91 14.92 -18.94
C ARG A 6 -13.11 15.15 -18.03
N LEU A 7 -13.28 14.30 -17.02
CA LEU A 7 -14.42 14.32 -16.10
C LEU A 7 -14.09 15.04 -14.78
N THR A 8 -12.89 15.60 -14.64
CA THR A 8 -12.46 16.35 -13.47
C THR A 8 -11.76 17.63 -13.87
N ASP A 9 -11.66 18.56 -12.93
CA ASP A 9 -10.95 19.81 -13.10
C ASP A 9 -9.44 19.57 -13.25
N LYS A 10 -8.76 20.37 -14.06
CA LYS A 10 -7.32 20.29 -14.27
C LYS A 10 -6.54 20.65 -13.01
N ASP A 11 -7.08 21.57 -12.20
CA ASP A 11 -6.44 22.10 -11.01
C ASP A 11 -6.62 21.20 -9.78
N ARG A 12 -7.46 20.16 -9.87
CA ARG A 12 -7.69 19.22 -8.77
C ARG A 12 -6.51 18.28 -8.59
N PRO A 13 -6.10 18.00 -7.34
CA PRO A 13 -5.08 16.99 -7.07
C PRO A 13 -5.62 15.61 -7.44
N LYS A 14 -4.88 14.91 -8.31
CA LYS A 14 -5.20 13.55 -8.73
C LYS A 14 -4.29 12.59 -7.99
N VAL A 15 -4.86 11.58 -7.34
CA VAL A 15 -4.12 10.69 -6.44
C VAL A 15 -4.48 9.24 -6.67
N LEU A 16 -3.48 8.37 -6.56
CA LEU A 16 -3.68 6.92 -6.44
C LEU A 16 -3.66 6.53 -4.96
N ILE A 17 -4.60 5.70 -4.52
CA ILE A 17 -4.73 5.27 -3.14
C ILE A 17 -4.54 3.75 -3.09
N ILE A 18 -3.63 3.30 -2.23
CA ILE A 18 -3.39 1.87 -1.99
C ILE A 18 -3.91 1.50 -0.61
N ASP A 19 -4.78 0.49 -0.58
CA ASP A 19 -5.31 -0.07 0.66
C ASP A 19 -5.53 -1.59 0.54
N ASP A 20 -5.61 -2.30 1.68
CA ASP A 20 -5.96 -3.72 1.70
C ASP A 20 -7.20 -4.04 2.57
N SER A 21 -8.16 -4.67 1.92
CA SER A 21 -9.44 -5.05 2.52
C SER A 21 -9.56 -6.55 2.73
N ALA A 22 -10.22 -6.95 3.80
CA ALA A 22 -10.68 -8.33 3.99
C ALA A 22 -11.94 -8.56 3.14
N TYR A 23 -11.92 -9.56 2.27
CA TYR A 23 -13.08 -9.96 1.48
C TYR A 23 -13.63 -11.28 2.00
N ASP A 24 -14.66 -11.21 2.83
CA ASP A 24 -15.20 -12.38 3.52
C ASP A 24 -16.27 -13.13 2.71
N ARG A 25 -16.18 -14.46 2.80
CA ARG A 25 -17.04 -15.44 2.12
C ARG A 25 -17.41 -16.55 3.12
N ASN A 26 -17.77 -16.17 4.34
CA ASN A 26 -17.98 -17.09 5.47
C ASN A 26 -19.06 -18.16 5.20
N ARG A 27 -20.09 -17.82 4.42
CA ARG A 27 -21.19 -18.72 4.04
C ARG A 27 -20.87 -19.62 2.85
N SER A 28 -19.76 -19.37 2.15
CA SER A 28 -19.39 -20.11 0.94
C SER A 28 -18.69 -21.43 1.27
N LYS A 29 -19.11 -22.52 0.60
CA LYS A 29 -18.50 -23.86 0.74
C LYS A 29 -17.72 -24.31 -0.50
N LYS A 30 -18.13 -23.86 -1.70
CA LYS A 30 -17.59 -24.29 -3.00
C LYS A 30 -16.98 -23.12 -3.80
N VAL A 31 -16.19 -22.26 -3.15
CA VAL A 31 -15.45 -21.19 -3.83
C VAL A 31 -14.01 -21.63 -4.01
N GLU A 32 -13.51 -21.54 -5.24
CA GLU A 32 -12.13 -21.89 -5.56
C GLU A 32 -11.16 -21.02 -4.76
N LEU A 33 -10.06 -21.64 -4.30
CA LEU A 33 -8.99 -20.99 -3.54
C LEU A 33 -9.42 -20.31 -2.23
N LEU A 34 -10.61 -20.64 -1.70
CA LEU A 34 -11.09 -20.13 -0.42
C LEU A 34 -10.14 -20.54 0.73
N ALA A 35 -9.61 -19.56 1.46
CA ALA A 35 -8.74 -19.78 2.60
C ALA A 35 -9.31 -19.20 3.90
N ARG A 36 -8.83 -19.73 5.02
CA ARG A 36 -9.06 -19.15 6.33
C ARG A 36 -7.99 -18.09 6.58
N CYS A 37 -8.39 -16.84 6.64
CA CYS A 37 -7.52 -15.69 6.88
C CYS A 37 -7.78 -15.12 8.27
N PHE A 38 -6.75 -14.57 8.89
CA PHE A 38 -6.89 -13.86 10.16
C PHE A 38 -6.99 -12.36 9.89
N ASP A 39 -8.00 -11.74 10.49
CA ASP A 39 -8.21 -10.30 10.41
C ASP A 39 -7.68 -9.63 11.67
N HIS A 40 -6.50 -9.01 11.55
CA HIS A 40 -5.90 -8.21 12.62
C HIS A 40 -6.56 -6.83 12.80
N ALA A 41 -7.32 -6.36 11.80
CA ALA A 41 -7.97 -5.05 11.82
C ALA A 41 -9.37 -5.10 12.46
N SER A 42 -10.01 -6.28 12.47
CA SER A 42 -11.26 -6.48 13.22
C SER A 42 -11.03 -6.33 14.72
N LEU A 43 -11.88 -5.55 15.39
CA LEU A 43 -11.92 -5.39 16.85
C LEU A 43 -11.89 -6.72 17.62
N LYS A 44 -12.47 -7.77 17.03
CA LYS A 44 -12.55 -9.12 17.61
C LYS A 44 -11.38 -10.05 17.23
N MET A 45 -10.37 -9.56 16.50
CA MET A 45 -9.22 -10.32 16.00
C MET A 45 -9.58 -11.73 15.53
N ARG A 46 -10.44 -11.80 14.50
CA ARG A 46 -11.17 -13.04 14.15
C ARG A 46 -10.62 -13.67 12.88
N PHE A 47 -10.84 -14.98 12.77
CA PHE A 47 -10.66 -15.67 11.50
C PHE A 47 -11.91 -15.52 10.63
N TYR A 48 -11.72 -15.34 9.33
CA TYR A 48 -12.77 -15.39 8.32
C TYR A 48 -12.36 -16.34 7.19
N LYS A 49 -13.35 -16.90 6.49
CA LYS A 49 -13.11 -17.58 5.21
C LYS A 49 -13.21 -16.54 4.11
N GLY A 50 -12.22 -16.42 3.24
CA GLY A 50 -12.23 -15.38 2.21
C GLY A 50 -10.86 -15.14 1.60
N PHE A 51 -10.68 -13.90 1.12
CA PHE A 51 -9.51 -13.42 0.41
C PHE A 51 -9.02 -12.11 1.04
N ARG A 52 -7.73 -11.79 0.87
CA ARG A 52 -7.21 -10.44 1.13
C ARG A 52 -7.14 -9.70 -0.20
N MET A 53 -7.96 -8.68 -0.35
CA MET A 53 -8.07 -7.88 -1.55
C MET A 53 -7.18 -6.66 -1.40
N LEU A 54 -6.15 -6.56 -2.25
CA LEU A 54 -5.37 -5.34 -2.39
C LEU A 54 -6.09 -4.44 -3.39
N THR A 55 -6.24 -3.17 -3.08
CA THR A 55 -6.99 -2.21 -3.88
C THR A 55 -6.11 -1.06 -4.31
N LEU A 56 -6.21 -0.68 -5.58
CA LEU A 56 -5.71 0.56 -6.13
C LEU A 56 -6.91 1.39 -6.57
N GLY A 57 -7.14 2.49 -5.86
CA GLY A 57 -8.15 3.48 -6.21
C GLY A 57 -7.53 4.72 -6.81
N TRP A 58 -8.32 5.47 -7.56
CA TRP A 58 -8.01 6.82 -8.02
C TRP A 58 -9.00 7.80 -7.38
N SER A 59 -8.54 8.98 -7.02
CA SER A 59 -9.40 10.05 -6.53
C SER A 59 -8.92 11.42 -7.02
N ASP A 60 -9.86 12.34 -7.21
CA ASP A 60 -9.63 13.77 -7.43
C ASP A 60 -9.95 14.61 -6.17
N GLY A 61 -10.12 13.96 -5.02
CA GLY A 61 -10.54 14.57 -3.75
C GLY A 61 -12.06 14.68 -3.57
N HIS A 62 -12.87 14.43 -4.59
CA HIS A 62 -14.33 14.41 -4.50
C HIS A 62 -14.92 13.05 -4.88
N THR A 63 -14.40 12.45 -5.94
CA THR A 63 -14.80 11.15 -6.45
C THR A 63 -13.75 10.11 -6.12
N PHE A 64 -14.18 8.88 -5.92
CA PHE A 64 -13.31 7.72 -5.77
C PHE A 64 -13.68 6.65 -6.79
N LEU A 65 -12.68 6.16 -7.54
CA LEU A 65 -12.84 5.12 -8.55
C LEU A 65 -11.91 3.95 -8.24
N PRO A 66 -12.42 2.72 -8.05
CA PRO A 66 -11.57 1.54 -7.97
C PRO A 66 -10.97 1.23 -9.36
N ILE A 67 -9.65 1.15 -9.46
CA ILE A 67 -8.92 0.94 -10.73
C ILE A 67 -8.47 -0.51 -10.89
N ASP A 68 -7.87 -1.10 -9.87
CA ASP A 68 -7.36 -2.48 -9.91
C ASP A 68 -7.47 -3.12 -8.51
N PHE A 69 -7.80 -4.42 -8.46
CA PHE A 69 -8.13 -5.13 -7.22
C PHE A 69 -7.70 -6.60 -7.22
N PRO A 70 -6.39 -6.93 -7.19
CA PRO A 70 -5.96 -8.30 -7.10
C PRO A 70 -6.33 -8.92 -5.74
N CYS A 71 -7.01 -10.05 -5.81
CA CYS A 71 -7.27 -10.91 -4.66
C CYS A 71 -6.08 -11.84 -4.40
N SER A 72 -5.60 -11.86 -3.16
CA SER A 72 -4.56 -12.76 -2.68
C SER A 72 -5.12 -13.74 -1.65
N VAL A 73 -4.55 -14.94 -1.64
CA VAL A 73 -4.92 -16.02 -0.72
C VAL A 73 -3.71 -16.33 0.13
N ARG A 74 -3.82 -16.26 1.47
CA ARG A 74 -2.76 -16.80 2.35
C ARG A 74 -2.69 -18.32 2.15
N LYS A 75 -1.46 -18.87 2.05
CA LYS A 75 -1.19 -20.31 1.82
C LYS A 75 -2.24 -21.20 2.50
N SER A 76 -3.07 -21.88 1.70
CA SER A 76 -4.04 -22.85 2.19
C SER A 76 -3.68 -24.24 1.68
N LEU A 77 -3.81 -25.27 2.52
CA LEU A 77 -3.59 -26.67 2.14
C LEU A 77 -4.49 -27.10 0.97
N LYS A 78 -5.69 -26.53 0.86
CA LYS A 78 -6.64 -26.76 -0.24
C LYS A 78 -6.14 -26.24 -1.59
N LEU A 79 -5.36 -25.15 -1.60
CA LEU A 79 -4.72 -24.62 -2.81
C LEU A 79 -3.68 -25.60 -3.36
N ILE A 80 -2.91 -26.24 -2.47
CA ILE A 80 -1.91 -27.25 -2.82
C ILE A 80 -2.58 -28.49 -3.41
N ALA A 81 -3.73 -28.90 -2.85
CA ALA A 81 -4.52 -30.01 -3.38
C ALA A 81 -5.12 -29.70 -4.77
N PHE A 82 -5.69 -28.51 -4.98
CA PHE A 82 -6.22 -28.09 -6.29
C PHE A 82 -5.14 -28.07 -7.38
N LEU A 83 -3.95 -27.55 -7.05
CA LEU A 83 -2.79 -27.54 -7.96
C LEU A 83 -2.32 -28.95 -8.35
N LYS A 84 -2.41 -29.93 -7.44
CA LYS A 84 -2.05 -31.32 -7.74
C LYS A 84 -3.07 -32.02 -8.66
N ILE A 85 -4.31 -31.54 -8.70
CA ILE A 85 -5.42 -32.13 -9.45
C ILE A 85 -5.59 -31.46 -10.83
N SER A 86 -5.25 -30.18 -10.94
CA SER A 86 -5.42 -29.41 -12.18
C SER A 86 -4.44 -29.85 -13.28
N LYS A 87 -4.92 -30.63 -14.25
CA LYS A 87 -4.19 -30.97 -15.49
C LYS A 87 -4.11 -29.80 -16.50
N ASN A 88 -4.80 -28.68 -16.24
CA ASN A 88 -4.81 -27.51 -17.12
C ASN A 88 -3.71 -26.51 -16.74
N ALA A 89 -2.76 -26.29 -17.64
CA ALA A 89 -1.63 -25.38 -17.46
C ALA A 89 -2.07 -23.94 -17.13
N LEU A 90 -3.16 -23.45 -17.72
CA LEU A 90 -3.67 -22.09 -17.50
C LEU A 90 -4.19 -21.87 -16.07
N ALA A 91 -4.85 -22.89 -15.49
CA ALA A 91 -5.33 -22.85 -14.11
C ALA A 91 -4.15 -22.93 -13.11
N ALA A 92 -3.14 -23.75 -13.42
CA ALA A 92 -1.90 -23.80 -12.63
C ALA A 92 -1.16 -22.44 -12.63
N ILE A 93 -1.04 -21.77 -13.79
CA ILE A 93 -0.42 -20.44 -13.92
C ILE A 93 -1.20 -19.36 -13.16
N ASN A 94 -2.54 -19.35 -13.27
CA ASN A 94 -3.37 -18.37 -12.54
C ASN A 94 -3.27 -18.56 -11.03
N VAL A 95 -3.22 -19.82 -10.57
CA VAL A 95 -3.02 -20.12 -9.16
C VAL A 95 -1.60 -19.76 -8.71
N GLU A 96 -0.56 -20.02 -9.52
CA GLU A 96 0.82 -19.66 -9.22
C GLU A 96 1.02 -18.14 -9.12
N ARG A 97 0.37 -17.38 -10.01
CA ARG A 97 0.25 -15.91 -9.88
C ARG A 97 -0.31 -15.57 -8.51
N ILE A 98 -1.45 -16.16 -8.11
CA ILE A 98 -2.11 -15.92 -6.81
C ILE A 98 -1.23 -16.36 -5.62
N ARG A 99 -0.33 -17.34 -5.81
CA ARG A 99 0.47 -18.03 -4.78
C ARG A 99 1.77 -17.31 -4.39
N PHE A 100 2.44 -16.62 -5.33
CA PHE A 100 3.86 -16.26 -5.13
C PHE A 100 4.23 -14.78 -5.09
N SER A 101 3.38 -13.88 -5.58
CA SER A 101 3.65 -12.46 -5.37
C SER A 101 3.11 -12.07 -3.98
N GLN A 102 4.00 -11.74 -3.05
CA GLN A 102 3.64 -10.83 -1.94
C GLN A 102 2.75 -9.73 -2.53
N PRO A 103 1.60 -9.37 -1.94
CA PRO A 103 0.69 -8.36 -2.49
C PRO A 103 1.43 -7.09 -2.92
N LEU A 104 2.46 -6.71 -2.16
CA LEU A 104 3.36 -5.59 -2.46
C LEU A 104 4.11 -5.69 -3.78
N ASN A 105 4.50 -6.89 -4.23
CA ASN A 105 5.26 -7.05 -5.48
C ASN A 105 4.40 -6.73 -6.71
N ARG A 106 3.07 -6.79 -6.60
CA ARG A 106 2.16 -6.46 -7.70
C ARG A 106 1.85 -4.98 -7.80
N LEU A 107 2.00 -4.22 -6.72
CA LEU A 107 1.66 -2.80 -6.68
C LEU A 107 2.37 -1.98 -7.76
N PRO A 108 3.69 -2.15 -7.99
CA PRO A 108 4.35 -1.46 -9.10
C PRO A 108 3.74 -1.75 -10.47
N ASP A 109 3.29 -2.98 -10.71
CA ASP A 109 2.68 -3.36 -11.99
C ASP A 109 1.25 -2.83 -12.13
N MET A 110 0.49 -2.78 -11.02
CA MET A 110 -0.85 -2.17 -10.98
C MET A 110 -0.78 -0.69 -11.32
N ILE A 111 0.17 0.04 -10.71
CA ILE A 111 0.41 1.45 -11.00
C ILE A 111 0.82 1.64 -12.46
N ARG A 112 1.76 0.82 -12.96
CA ARG A 112 2.19 0.88 -14.36
C ARG A 112 1.01 0.68 -15.32
N ARG A 113 0.11 -0.26 -15.04
CA ARG A 113 -1.12 -0.47 -15.84
C ARG A 113 -2.04 0.74 -15.77
N ALA A 114 -2.25 1.33 -14.59
CA ALA A 114 -3.08 2.52 -14.45
C ALA A 114 -2.52 3.69 -15.27
N LEU A 115 -1.22 3.99 -15.14
CA LEU A 115 -0.54 5.03 -15.91
C LEU A 115 -0.59 4.77 -17.42
N ALA A 116 -0.40 3.52 -17.85
CA ALA A 116 -0.50 3.14 -19.26
C ALA A 116 -1.92 3.30 -19.83
N ASN A 117 -2.95 3.26 -18.99
CA ASN A 117 -4.34 3.56 -19.35
C ASN A 117 -4.69 5.03 -19.15
N GLU A 118 -3.69 5.92 -19.13
CA GLU A 118 -3.83 7.38 -19.00
C GLU A 118 -4.57 7.83 -17.73
N VAL A 119 -4.45 7.05 -16.65
CA VAL A 119 -4.90 7.50 -15.32
C VAL A 119 -3.84 8.45 -14.76
N GLU A 120 -4.09 9.75 -14.86
CA GLU A 120 -3.20 10.77 -14.30
C GLU A 120 -3.25 10.77 -12.77
N ALA A 121 -2.08 10.79 -12.14
CA ALA A 121 -1.93 11.00 -10.70
C ALA A 121 -0.61 11.73 -10.43
N SER A 122 -0.62 12.59 -9.42
CA SER A 122 0.57 13.33 -8.97
C SER A 122 1.36 12.55 -7.93
N TYR A 123 0.66 11.79 -7.07
CA TYR A 123 1.28 11.01 -6.02
C TYR A 123 0.43 9.79 -5.66
N VAL A 124 1.03 8.91 -4.86
CA VAL A 124 0.40 7.72 -4.29
C VAL A 124 0.25 7.88 -2.78
N LEU A 125 -0.96 7.66 -2.26
CA LEU A 125 -1.27 7.55 -0.85
C LEU A 125 -1.26 6.10 -0.40
N MET A 126 -0.64 5.84 0.74
CA MET A 126 -0.58 4.49 1.30
C MET A 126 -0.52 4.47 2.84
N ASP A 127 -1.09 3.42 3.43
CA ASP A 127 -0.93 3.16 4.86
C ASP A 127 0.52 2.70 5.21
N SER A 128 0.82 2.73 6.50
CA SER A 128 2.05 2.25 7.12
C SER A 128 2.42 0.82 6.80
N TRP A 129 1.45 -0.03 6.47
CA TRP A 129 1.71 -1.39 6.02
C TRP A 129 2.48 -1.43 4.68
N PHE A 130 2.28 -0.42 3.82
CA PHE A 130 2.86 -0.37 2.48
C PHE A 130 4.12 0.50 2.38
N THR A 131 4.39 1.34 3.39
CA THR A 131 5.49 2.31 3.38
C THR A 131 6.86 1.65 3.63
N LEU A 132 7.21 0.66 2.79
CA LEU A 132 8.48 -0.07 2.83
C LEU A 132 9.46 0.54 1.82
N PRO A 133 10.76 0.69 2.16
CA PRO A 133 11.75 1.30 1.28
C PRO A 133 11.76 0.74 -0.15
N PRO A 134 11.78 -0.59 -0.37
CA PRO A 134 11.81 -1.14 -1.73
C PRO A 134 10.58 -0.74 -2.56
N LEU A 135 9.39 -0.69 -1.95
CA LEU A 135 8.17 -0.31 -2.64
C LEU A 135 8.18 1.18 -2.97
N VAL A 136 8.51 2.04 -1.99
CA VAL A 136 8.62 3.49 -2.20
C VAL A 136 9.55 3.78 -3.37
N LYS A 137 10.74 3.15 -3.40
CA LYS A 137 11.70 3.31 -4.50
C LYS A 137 11.14 2.84 -5.84
N ALA A 138 10.38 1.75 -5.86
CA ALA A 138 9.77 1.23 -7.09
C ALA A 138 8.68 2.16 -7.65
N ILE A 139 7.94 2.86 -6.79
CA ILE A 139 6.90 3.82 -7.19
C ILE A 139 7.55 5.13 -7.66
N VAL A 140 8.53 5.66 -6.92
CA VAL A 140 9.27 6.87 -7.31
C VAL A 140 9.96 6.70 -8.66
N LYS A 141 10.50 5.51 -8.96
CA LYS A 141 11.05 5.19 -10.27
C LYS A 141 10.05 5.23 -11.43
N GLN A 142 8.75 5.17 -11.14
CA GLN A 142 7.68 5.34 -12.14
C GLN A 142 7.26 6.80 -12.31
N GLY A 143 7.93 7.75 -11.65
CA GLY A 143 7.65 9.18 -11.75
C GLY A 143 6.54 9.68 -10.83
N LEU A 144 6.15 8.91 -9.81
CA LEU A 144 5.14 9.30 -8.84
C LEU A 144 5.74 9.55 -7.47
N ASP A 145 5.34 10.64 -6.83
CA ASP A 145 5.64 10.87 -5.43
C ASP A 145 4.84 9.91 -4.53
N VAL A 146 5.35 9.67 -3.32
CA VAL A 146 4.71 8.79 -2.34
C VAL A 146 4.48 9.55 -1.05
N ILE A 147 3.24 9.51 -0.57
CA ILE A 147 2.84 9.99 0.74
C ILE A 147 2.31 8.79 1.53
N GLY A 148 3.00 8.43 2.59
CA GLY A 148 2.62 7.27 3.40
C GLY A 148 2.94 7.44 4.87
N MET A 149 2.20 6.72 5.71
CA MET A 149 2.44 6.73 7.16
C MET A 149 3.69 5.91 7.50
N VAL A 150 4.56 6.43 8.36
CA VAL A 150 5.76 5.70 8.76
C VAL A 150 5.51 4.92 10.05
N LYS A 151 5.70 3.60 10.02
CA LYS A 151 5.67 2.77 11.23
C LYS A 151 7.03 2.79 11.92
N LYS A 152 7.02 2.86 13.26
CA LYS A 152 8.22 2.65 14.07
C LYS A 152 8.70 1.20 13.94
N THR A 153 9.75 1.00 13.15
CA THR A 153 10.38 -0.32 12.92
C THR A 153 11.90 -0.21 13.15
N LYS A 154 12.65 -1.28 12.82
CA LYS A 154 14.13 -1.27 12.83
C LYS A 154 14.74 -0.54 11.61
N GLN A 155 13.91 0.05 10.75
CA GLN A 155 14.36 0.82 9.60
C GLN A 155 15.27 1.98 10.01
N ARG A 156 16.33 2.17 9.22
CA ARG A 156 17.32 3.24 9.39
C ARG A 156 17.24 4.21 8.23
N TYR A 157 17.49 5.47 8.55
CA TYR A 157 17.58 6.59 7.62
C TYR A 157 18.99 7.15 7.66
N LEU A 158 19.40 7.85 6.61
CA LEU A 158 20.72 8.43 6.48
C LEU A 158 20.61 9.94 6.65
N VAL A 159 21.28 10.47 7.67
CA VAL A 159 21.47 11.90 7.88
C VAL A 159 22.97 12.16 7.90
N ASN A 160 23.46 12.98 6.98
CA ASN A 160 24.89 13.26 6.80
C ASN A 160 25.74 11.97 6.72
N GLY A 161 25.25 10.98 5.97
CA GLY A 161 25.90 9.67 5.80
C GLY A 161 25.78 8.70 6.99
N LYS A 162 25.26 9.13 8.15
CA LYS A 162 25.15 8.28 9.35
C LYS A 162 23.77 7.60 9.45
N PRO A 163 23.71 6.29 9.73
CA PRO A 163 22.45 5.58 9.90
C PRO A 163 21.79 5.90 11.25
N VAL A 164 20.60 6.48 11.21
CA VAL A 164 19.81 6.89 12.38
C VAL A 164 18.45 6.19 12.42
N SER A 165 17.93 5.94 13.62
CA SER A 165 16.56 5.45 13.83
C SER A 165 15.51 6.56 13.70
N LEU A 166 14.23 6.18 13.59
CA LEU A 166 13.12 7.14 13.61
C LEU A 166 13.08 8.00 14.89
N LYS A 167 13.47 7.45 16.05
CA LYS A 167 13.55 8.19 17.32
C LYS A 167 14.67 9.26 17.27
N GLN A 168 15.82 8.89 16.73
CA GLN A 168 16.94 9.82 16.56
C GLN A 168 16.61 10.89 15.52
N LEU A 169 15.91 10.54 14.43
CA LEU A 169 15.40 11.52 13.47
C LEU A 169 14.50 12.55 14.13
N TYR A 170 13.59 12.14 15.02
CA TYR A 170 12.73 13.08 15.74
C TYR A 170 13.55 14.08 16.57
N GLN A 171 14.62 13.62 17.23
CA GLN A 171 15.50 14.47 18.03
C GLN A 171 16.33 15.44 17.17
N LEU A 172 16.74 15.01 15.98
CA LEU A 172 17.50 15.81 15.02
C LEU A 172 16.62 16.77 14.21
N ALA A 173 15.33 16.48 14.08
CA ALA A 173 14.40 17.26 13.27
C ALA A 173 14.12 18.62 13.92
N GLN A 174 14.11 19.66 13.08
CA GLN A 174 13.83 21.01 13.52
C GLN A 174 12.35 21.14 13.93
N PRO A 175 12.04 21.80 15.07
CA PRO A 175 10.69 22.21 15.39
C PRO A 175 10.11 23.07 14.26
N VAL A 176 8.83 22.87 13.96
CA VAL A 176 8.12 23.72 13.01
C VAL A 176 7.18 24.62 13.81
N GLU A 177 7.30 25.92 13.65
CA GLU A 177 6.39 26.92 14.26
C GLU A 177 5.04 26.98 13.52
N SER A 178 4.38 25.83 13.31
CA SER A 178 3.08 25.79 12.61
C SER A 178 1.91 25.55 13.55
N LYS A 179 0.82 26.29 13.33
CA LYS A 179 -0.49 26.08 13.98
C LYS A 179 -1.26 24.84 13.47
N LYS A 180 -0.68 24.07 12.54
CA LYS A 180 -1.39 22.97 11.84
C LYS A 180 -1.09 21.58 12.41
N GLY A 181 -0.50 21.49 13.60
CA GLY A 181 -0.21 20.22 14.27
C GLY A 181 1.00 19.47 13.72
N ILE A 182 1.83 20.11 12.89
CA ILE A 182 3.16 19.57 12.53
C ILE A 182 4.12 19.95 13.66
N LEU A 183 4.72 18.93 14.29
CA LEU A 183 5.65 19.11 15.39
C LEU A 183 7.06 19.38 14.86
N ARG A 184 7.53 18.55 13.94
CA ARG A 184 8.89 18.56 13.41
C ARG A 184 8.93 18.04 11.98
N SER A 185 9.93 18.45 11.20
CA SER A 185 10.20 17.85 9.90
C SER A 185 11.69 17.77 9.62
N ILE A 186 12.09 16.77 8.84
CA ILE A 186 13.48 16.58 8.43
C ILE A 186 13.56 15.93 7.06
N ASP A 187 14.41 16.49 6.20
CA ASP A 187 14.81 15.88 4.93
C ASP A 187 15.92 14.85 5.20
N THR A 188 15.74 13.64 4.68
CA THR A 188 16.66 12.52 4.90
C THR A 188 16.62 11.56 3.73
N VAL A 189 17.43 10.51 3.76
CA VAL A 189 17.50 9.51 2.71
C VAL A 189 17.24 8.13 3.33
N MET A 190 16.37 7.35 2.72
CA MET A 190 16.19 5.95 3.11
C MET A 190 17.46 5.15 2.80
N LYS A 191 17.70 4.02 3.49
CA LYS A 191 18.89 3.17 3.25
C LYS A 191 19.11 2.77 1.78
N ASN A 192 18.05 2.72 0.98
CA ASN A 192 18.12 2.38 -0.44
C ASN A 192 18.41 3.59 -1.36
N GLY A 193 18.74 4.75 -0.80
CA GLY A 193 19.07 5.97 -1.54
C GLY A 193 17.88 6.85 -1.94
N THR A 194 16.65 6.50 -1.53
CA THR A 194 15.46 7.30 -1.87
C THR A 194 15.37 8.54 -0.96
N PRO A 195 15.40 9.77 -1.50
CA PRO A 195 15.18 10.98 -0.71
C PRO A 195 13.76 11.01 -0.17
N VAL A 196 13.60 11.38 1.10
CA VAL A 196 12.30 11.48 1.76
C VAL A 196 12.27 12.64 2.74
N LYS A 197 11.10 13.26 2.89
CA LYS A 197 10.81 14.18 3.98
C LYS A 197 10.01 13.45 5.04
N ILE A 198 10.55 13.35 6.26
CA ILE A 198 9.83 12.79 7.40
C ILE A 198 9.16 13.94 8.13
N VAL A 199 7.83 13.86 8.26
CA VAL A 199 7.02 14.84 8.96
C VAL A 199 6.43 14.19 10.20
N PHE A 200 6.71 14.78 11.37
CA PHE A 200 6.15 14.36 12.64
C PHE A 200 4.94 15.22 12.94
N ILE A 201 3.78 14.57 13.10
CA ILE A 201 2.49 15.22 13.27
C ILE A 201 1.94 14.86 14.64
N GLN A 202 1.33 15.83 15.31
CA GLN A 202 0.67 15.63 16.60
C GLN A 202 -0.46 14.61 16.48
N ASN A 203 -0.48 13.65 17.38
CA ASN A 203 -1.59 12.70 17.46
C ASN A 203 -2.82 13.37 18.06
N ARG A 204 -3.85 13.61 17.24
CA ARG A 204 -5.11 14.24 17.71
C ARG A 204 -5.87 13.38 18.71
N ASN A 205 -5.73 12.06 18.62
CA ASN A 205 -6.42 11.11 19.51
C ASN A 205 -5.69 10.94 20.85
N LYS A 206 -4.41 11.29 20.94
CA LYS A 206 -3.59 11.25 22.15
C LYS A 206 -2.64 12.44 22.18
N ARG A 207 -3.13 13.58 22.69
CA ARG A 207 -2.38 14.85 22.70
C ARG A 207 -1.10 14.83 23.55
N SER A 208 -0.93 13.84 24.43
CA SER A 208 0.21 13.68 25.33
C SER A 208 1.39 12.90 24.73
N GLU A 209 1.23 12.30 23.54
CA GLU A 209 2.29 11.60 22.78
C GLU A 209 2.74 12.46 21.57
#